data_AF-A0A8J2J0S1-F1
#
_entry.id   AF-A0A8J2J0S1-F1
#
_cell.length_a   1.000
_cell.length_b   1.000
_cell.length_c   1.000
_cell.angle_alpha   90.00
_cell.angle_beta   90.00
_cell.angle_gamma   90.00
#
_symmetry.space_group_name_H-M   'P 1'
#
loop_
_entity.id
_entity.type
_entity.pdbx_description
1 polymer ?
#
loop_
_entity_poly.entity_id
_entity_poly.type
_entity_poly.pdbx_seq_one_letter_code
_entity_poly.pdbx_strand_id
1 'polypeptide(L)'
;MTPAPILRRPYLVLPLYIYPAPGAWEPLFQAARSSPSVSFIVVVNPCNGPGAEALPDSNYQDALARLSSFPNIQLLGYVYCSYGNRLIPDIQKDIAVYSGWNSQFRIDGIFFDEVPSADEHISLMASLSHFTRSIWNQSTGKSGTVVYNPGVAVGERFYRDVDLVVVFEQSEHQWRHWYLHQNAPVRGRGKDVAIVHSCSGDAKSLAQEMVKMSLGGLYLTEQSGGGYTQWPQNWFDLVGVLHVSTTT
;
A
#
# COMPACT_ATOMS: atom_id res chain seq x y z
N MET A 1 19.49 -10.85 -29.97
CA MET A 1 18.17 -10.34 -29.54
C MET A 1 18.15 -10.33 -28.02
N THR A 2 18.19 -9.16 -27.41
CA THR A 2 18.02 -9.03 -25.95
C THR A 2 16.58 -9.43 -25.61
N PRO A 3 16.33 -10.27 -24.60
CA PRO A 3 14.97 -10.56 -24.17
C PRO A 3 14.24 -9.25 -23.85
N ALA A 4 12.99 -9.12 -24.27
CA ALA A 4 12.15 -8.00 -23.84
C ALA A 4 12.12 -7.98 -22.31
N PRO A 5 12.29 -6.81 -21.67
CA PRO A 5 12.21 -6.73 -20.20
C PRO A 5 10.84 -7.25 -19.76
N ILE A 6 10.83 -8.19 -18.81
CA ILE A 6 9.60 -8.63 -18.15
C ILE A 6 9.08 -7.40 -17.39
N LEU A 7 8.06 -6.73 -17.94
CA LEU A 7 7.33 -5.69 -17.25
C LEU A 7 6.75 -6.29 -15.96
N ARG A 8 7.36 -5.97 -14.81
CA ARG A 8 6.77 -6.27 -13.51
C ARG A 8 5.49 -5.46 -13.41
N ARG A 9 4.36 -6.15 -13.22
CA ARG A 9 3.07 -5.49 -13.03
C ARG A 9 3.04 -4.79 -11.67
N PRO A 10 2.40 -3.61 -11.57
CA PRO A 10 2.26 -2.93 -10.29
C PRO A 10 1.41 -3.75 -9.32
N TYR A 11 1.67 -3.59 -8.02
CA TYR A 11 0.75 -4.01 -6.98
C TYR A 11 -0.53 -3.17 -7.04
N LEU A 12 -1.67 -3.78 -6.73
CA LEU A 12 -2.84 -3.02 -6.31
C LEU A 12 -2.66 -2.69 -4.82
N VAL A 13 -2.34 -1.43 -4.50
CA VAL A 13 -2.02 -0.96 -3.13
C VAL A 13 -3.27 -0.39 -2.49
N LEU A 14 -4.07 -1.24 -1.84
CA LEU A 14 -5.39 -0.92 -1.29
C LEU A 14 -5.31 -0.39 0.15
N PRO A 15 -5.63 0.88 0.41
CA PRO A 15 -5.90 1.39 1.76
C PRO A 15 -7.27 0.86 2.22
N LEU A 16 -7.28 -0.26 2.94
CA LEU A 16 -8.52 -0.95 3.33
C LEU A 16 -9.02 -0.41 4.67
N TYR A 17 -9.49 0.84 4.65
CA TYR A 17 -9.95 1.56 5.86
C TYR A 17 -11.47 1.43 6.05
N ILE A 18 -12.04 0.35 5.50
CA ILE A 18 -13.41 -0.08 5.71
C ILE A 18 -13.42 -0.99 6.94
N TYR A 19 -14.27 -0.71 7.93
CA TYR A 19 -14.42 -1.60 9.09
C TYR A 19 -14.86 -3.02 8.63
N PRO A 20 -14.21 -4.11 9.08
CA PRO A 20 -14.47 -5.47 8.60
C PRO A 20 -15.72 -6.10 9.21
N ALA A 21 -16.84 -5.38 9.26
CA ALA A 21 -18.12 -6.00 9.59
C ALA A 21 -18.38 -7.22 8.67
N PRO A 22 -19.12 -8.24 9.13
CA PRO A 22 -19.36 -9.46 8.35
C PRO A 22 -19.79 -9.14 6.90
N GLY A 23 -19.01 -9.61 5.93
CA GLY A 23 -19.24 -9.39 4.48
C GLY A 23 -18.64 -8.11 3.90
N ALA A 24 -18.22 -7.14 4.70
CA ALA A 24 -17.71 -5.84 4.22
C ALA A 24 -16.47 -5.98 3.32
N TRP A 25 -15.61 -6.98 3.58
CA TRP A 25 -14.40 -7.25 2.81
C TRP A 25 -14.55 -8.33 1.73
N GLU A 26 -15.77 -8.82 1.46
CA GLU A 26 -16.00 -9.82 0.42
C GLU A 26 -15.50 -9.40 -0.98
N PRO A 27 -15.60 -8.13 -1.42
CA PRO A 27 -15.06 -7.72 -2.71
C PRO A 27 -13.56 -7.99 -2.88
N LEU A 28 -12.74 -7.85 -1.82
CA LEU A 28 -11.32 -8.21 -1.85
C LEU A 28 -11.13 -9.73 -1.94
N PHE A 29 -11.85 -10.49 -1.11
CA PHE A 29 -11.73 -11.95 -1.12
C PHE A 29 -12.17 -12.57 -2.45
N GLN A 30 -13.18 -11.99 -3.09
CA GLN A 30 -13.62 -12.40 -4.43
C GLN A 30 -12.55 -12.07 -5.46
N ALA A 31 -12.03 -10.82 -5.46
CA ALA A 31 -11.01 -10.37 -6.40
C ALA A 31 -9.72 -11.19 -6.30
N ALA A 32 -9.22 -11.43 -5.09
CA ALA A 32 -8.01 -12.21 -4.87
C ALA A 32 -8.15 -13.66 -5.36
N ARG A 33 -9.34 -14.25 -5.21
CA ARG A 33 -9.66 -15.61 -5.67
C ARG A 33 -9.80 -15.72 -7.18
N SER A 34 -10.49 -14.76 -7.81
CA SER A 34 -10.73 -14.76 -9.25
C SER A 34 -9.51 -14.34 -10.06
N SER A 35 -8.57 -13.62 -9.43
CA SER A 35 -7.41 -13.02 -10.09
C SER A 35 -6.10 -13.39 -9.39
N PRO A 36 -5.69 -14.68 -9.39
CA PRO A 36 -4.48 -15.13 -8.69
C PRO A 36 -3.18 -14.55 -9.25
N SER A 37 -3.21 -14.01 -10.48
CA SER A 37 -2.08 -13.31 -11.12
C SER A 37 -1.93 -11.84 -10.68
N VAL A 38 -2.91 -11.29 -9.97
CA VAL A 38 -2.84 -9.92 -9.42
C VAL A 38 -2.29 -9.99 -8.00
N SER A 39 -1.24 -9.21 -7.75
CA SER A 39 -0.66 -9.03 -6.42
C SER A 39 -1.29 -7.82 -5.72
N PHE A 40 -1.80 -8.02 -4.52
CA PHE A 40 -2.41 -7.00 -3.69
C PHE A 40 -1.48 -6.66 -2.52
N ILE A 41 -1.29 -5.37 -2.26
CA ILE A 41 -0.83 -4.87 -0.97
C ILE A 41 -2.07 -4.30 -0.28
N VAL A 42 -2.47 -4.88 0.83
CA VAL A 42 -3.65 -4.48 1.60
C VAL A 42 -3.16 -3.81 2.88
N VAL A 43 -3.55 -2.56 3.10
CA VAL A 43 -3.18 -1.81 4.30
C VAL A 43 -4.34 -1.82 5.27
N VAL A 44 -4.15 -2.41 6.45
CA VAL A 44 -5.17 -2.44 7.51
C VAL A 44 -4.90 -1.35 8.54
N ASN A 45 -5.98 -0.69 8.96
CA ASN A 45 -5.93 0.41 9.91
C ASN A 45 -7.11 0.32 10.89
N PRO A 46 -6.98 -0.44 12.01
CA PRO A 46 -8.03 -0.53 13.03
C PRO A 46 -8.40 0.81 13.67
N CYS A 47 -7.41 1.62 14.03
CA CYS A 47 -7.64 2.83 14.84
C CYS A 47 -6.50 3.86 14.67
N ASN A 48 -6.19 4.27 13.44
CA ASN A 48 -5.00 5.07 13.10
C ASN A 48 -3.71 4.43 13.63
N GLY A 49 -3.60 3.13 13.41
CA GLY A 49 -2.67 2.25 14.10
C GLY A 49 -3.36 0.95 14.55
N PRO A 50 -2.63 0.07 15.25
CA PRO A 50 -3.13 -1.24 15.64
C PRO A 50 -4.17 -1.19 16.78
N GLY A 51 -4.35 -0.02 17.41
CA GLY A 51 -5.15 0.16 18.62
C GLY A 51 -4.32 0.04 19.90
N ALA A 52 -4.98 0.18 21.05
CA ALA A 52 -4.32 0.15 22.36
C ALA A 52 -4.02 -1.28 22.86
N GLU A 53 -4.81 -2.25 22.39
CA GLU A 53 -4.73 -3.65 22.81
C GLU A 53 -3.74 -4.44 21.96
N ALA A 54 -3.35 -5.63 22.44
CA ALA A 54 -2.41 -6.50 21.73
C ALA A 54 -3.00 -7.08 20.43
N LEU A 55 -4.32 -7.24 20.35
CA LEU A 55 -5.07 -7.74 19.20
C LEU A 55 -6.24 -6.81 18.91
N PRO A 56 -6.69 -6.71 17.65
CA PRO A 56 -7.84 -5.89 17.31
C PRO A 56 -9.14 -6.60 17.74
N ASP A 57 -10.30 -5.99 17.49
CA ASP A 57 -11.58 -6.65 17.79
C ASP A 57 -11.81 -7.94 16.98
N SER A 58 -12.85 -8.69 17.33
CA SER A 58 -13.15 -9.99 16.71
C SER A 58 -13.43 -9.89 15.21
N ASN A 59 -14.02 -8.79 14.73
CA ASN A 59 -14.30 -8.61 13.30
C ASN A 59 -13.00 -8.48 12.50
N TYR A 60 -12.03 -7.73 13.02
CA TYR A 60 -10.68 -7.70 12.43
C TYR A 60 -10.03 -9.08 12.52
N GLN A 61 -10.05 -9.75 13.67
CA GLN A 61 -9.43 -11.07 13.83
C GLN A 61 -9.95 -12.09 12.81
N ASP A 62 -11.28 -12.18 12.63
CA ASP A 62 -11.90 -13.08 11.66
C ASP A 62 -11.49 -12.76 10.21
N ALA A 63 -11.44 -11.47 9.87
CA ALA A 63 -11.04 -11.02 8.54
C ALA A 63 -9.54 -11.27 8.26
N LEU A 64 -8.67 -11.01 9.25
CA LEU A 64 -7.22 -11.24 9.17
C LEU A 64 -6.89 -12.74 9.02
N ALA A 65 -7.59 -13.60 9.76
CA ALA A 65 -7.47 -15.05 9.61
C ALA A 65 -7.83 -15.49 8.18
N ARG A 66 -8.90 -14.92 7.60
CA ARG A 66 -9.30 -15.22 6.22
C ARG A 66 -8.31 -14.71 5.17
N LEU A 67 -7.78 -13.49 5.33
CA LEU A 67 -6.75 -12.91 4.44
C LEU A 67 -5.49 -13.79 4.36
N SER A 68 -5.14 -14.43 5.48
CA SER A 68 -3.98 -15.33 5.54
C SER A 68 -4.08 -16.54 4.59
N SER A 69 -5.26 -16.89 4.09
CA SER A 69 -5.42 -17.96 3.10
C SER A 69 -5.07 -17.57 1.65
N PHE A 70 -4.89 -16.29 1.35
CA PHE A 70 -4.63 -15.80 -0.01
C PHE A 70 -3.13 -15.53 -0.23
N PRO A 71 -2.46 -16.27 -1.13
CA PRO A 71 -1.02 -16.11 -1.37
C PRO A 71 -0.65 -14.86 -2.19
N ASN A 72 -1.63 -14.28 -2.90
CA ASN A 72 -1.48 -13.07 -3.69
C ASN A 72 -1.86 -11.79 -2.92
N ILE A 73 -2.12 -11.90 -1.61
CA ILE A 73 -2.33 -10.76 -0.73
C ILE A 73 -1.14 -10.63 0.21
N GLN A 74 -0.51 -9.47 0.15
CA GLN A 74 0.47 -9.01 1.11
C GLN A 74 -0.19 -8.00 2.06
N LEU A 75 -0.14 -8.27 3.37
CA LEU A 75 -0.89 -7.52 4.38
C LEU A 75 0.03 -6.61 5.19
N LEU A 76 -0.21 -5.31 5.18
CA LEU A 76 0.59 -4.32 5.90
C LEU A 76 -0.22 -3.62 6.99
N GLY A 77 0.39 -3.38 8.14
CA GLY A 77 -0.18 -2.53 9.19
C GLY A 77 0.06 -1.05 8.90
N TYR A 78 -0.95 -0.22 9.12
CA TYR A 78 -0.85 1.24 9.03
C TYR A 78 -0.17 1.84 10.26
N VAL A 79 0.86 2.67 10.07
CA VAL A 79 1.51 3.45 11.14
C VAL A 79 1.79 4.86 10.64
N TYR A 80 1.30 5.90 11.31
CA TYR A 80 1.54 7.29 10.89
C TYR A 80 2.78 7.90 11.56
N CYS A 81 3.42 8.86 10.90
CA CYS A 81 4.65 9.55 11.33
C CYS A 81 4.45 11.03 11.69
N SER A 82 3.27 11.62 11.43
CA SER A 82 2.98 13.05 11.61
C SER A 82 4.04 13.96 11.02
N TYR A 83 4.50 13.63 9.81
CA TYR A 83 5.54 14.35 9.07
C TYR A 83 6.83 14.53 9.87
N GLY A 84 7.20 13.50 10.65
CA GLY A 84 8.41 13.47 11.46
C GLY A 84 8.23 13.99 12.90
N ASN A 85 7.01 14.41 13.28
CA ASN A 85 6.74 14.96 14.62
C ASN A 85 6.22 13.92 15.61
N ARG A 86 5.78 12.74 15.16
CA ARG A 86 5.33 11.68 16.08
C ARG A 86 6.53 11.09 16.82
N LEU A 87 6.38 10.87 18.13
CA LEU A 87 7.43 10.32 18.97
C LEU A 87 7.86 8.94 18.47
N ILE A 88 9.17 8.75 18.27
CA ILE A 88 9.76 7.50 17.77
C ILE A 88 9.36 6.29 18.62
N PRO A 89 9.36 6.35 19.97
CA PRO A 89 8.92 5.21 20.79
C PRO A 89 7.47 4.79 20.52
N ASP A 90 6.57 5.73 20.21
CA ASP A 90 5.17 5.42 19.90
C ASP A 90 5.02 4.77 18.52
N ILE A 91 5.80 5.24 17.53
CA ILE A 91 5.87 4.59 16.22
C ILE A 91 6.39 3.15 16.37
N GLN A 92 7.50 2.97 17.10
CA GLN A 92 8.09 1.66 17.33
C GLN A 92 7.16 0.72 18.09
N LYS A 93 6.37 1.25 19.03
CA LYS A 93 5.33 0.50 19.75
C LYS A 93 4.28 -0.04 18.78
N ASP A 94 3.74 0.79 17.89
CA ASP A 94 2.74 0.34 16.90
C ASP A 94 3.31 -0.74 15.98
N ILE A 95 4.54 -0.54 15.49
CA ILE A 95 5.25 -1.53 14.67
C ILE A 95 5.36 -2.87 15.42
N ALA A 96 5.71 -2.83 16.70
CA ALA A 96 5.84 -4.02 17.53
C ALA A 96 4.51 -4.74 17.75
N VAL A 97 3.40 -4.02 17.93
CA VAL A 97 2.06 -4.61 18.07
C VAL A 97 1.69 -5.36 16.78
N TYR A 98 1.82 -4.73 15.60
CA TYR A 98 1.57 -5.41 14.32
C TYR A 98 2.49 -6.61 14.10
N SER A 99 3.78 -6.52 14.44
CA SER A 99 4.68 -7.68 14.38
C SER A 99 4.21 -8.79 15.32
N GLY A 100 3.70 -8.46 16.50
CA GLY A 100 3.16 -9.41 17.48
C GLY A 100 1.92 -10.16 17.00
N TRP A 101 1.13 -9.58 16.10
CA TRP A 101 0.00 -10.26 15.47
C TRP A 101 0.42 -11.49 14.67
N ASN A 102 1.68 -11.60 14.22
CA ASN A 102 2.22 -12.79 13.55
C ASN A 102 2.19 -14.07 14.40
N SER A 103 1.90 -13.97 15.71
CA SER A 103 1.58 -15.13 16.54
C SER A 103 0.23 -15.79 16.20
N GLN A 104 -0.67 -15.07 15.52
CA GLN A 104 -2.03 -15.53 15.19
C GLN A 104 -2.42 -15.30 13.72
N PHE A 105 -1.97 -14.21 13.10
CA PHE A 105 -2.35 -13.79 11.75
C PHE A 105 -1.12 -13.39 10.94
N ARG A 106 -1.11 -13.63 9.62
CA ARG A 106 0.00 -13.14 8.79
C ARG A 106 -0.10 -11.61 8.63
N ILE A 107 0.90 -10.88 9.10
CA ILE A 107 1.16 -9.48 8.74
C ILE A 107 2.57 -9.41 8.16
N ASP A 108 2.69 -8.89 6.94
CA ASP A 108 3.90 -8.96 6.12
C ASP A 108 4.80 -7.72 6.23
N GLY A 109 4.35 -6.66 6.92
CA GLY A 109 5.13 -5.45 7.11
C GLY A 109 4.33 -4.23 7.53
N ILE A 110 4.87 -3.04 7.24
CA ILE A 110 4.31 -1.74 7.64
C ILE A 110 4.17 -0.81 6.44
N PHE A 111 3.03 -0.13 6.39
CA PHE A 111 2.80 1.05 5.57
C PHE A 111 2.91 2.28 6.49
N PHE A 112 3.93 3.08 6.28
CA PHE A 112 4.13 4.34 7.00
C PHE A 112 3.37 5.46 6.31
N ASP A 113 2.45 6.09 7.01
CA ASP A 113 1.71 7.25 6.52
C ASP A 113 2.24 8.58 7.09
N GLU A 114 1.87 9.68 6.45
CA GLU A 114 2.33 11.04 6.80
C GLU A 114 3.87 11.10 6.88
N VAL A 115 4.55 10.48 5.92
CA VAL A 115 6.01 10.45 5.89
C VAL A 115 6.55 11.85 5.54
N PRO A 116 7.52 12.40 6.29
CA PRO A 116 8.16 13.66 5.90
C PRO A 116 8.89 13.52 4.57
N SER A 117 8.79 14.53 3.70
CA SER A 117 9.39 14.54 2.37
C SER A 117 10.75 15.26 2.30
N ALA A 118 11.15 15.96 3.36
CA ALA A 118 12.40 16.70 3.44
C ALA A 118 13.59 15.79 3.78
N ASP A 119 14.74 16.07 3.15
CA ASP A 119 15.95 15.25 3.25
C ASP A 119 16.52 15.12 4.68
N GLU A 120 16.23 16.08 5.56
CA GLU A 120 16.64 16.03 6.97
C GLU A 120 16.04 14.84 7.74
N HIS A 121 14.91 14.29 7.28
CA HIS A 121 14.25 13.15 7.90
C HIS A 121 14.68 11.79 7.34
N ILE A 122 15.62 11.74 6.38
CA ILE A 122 16.06 10.46 5.79
C ILE A 122 16.58 9.49 6.84
N SER A 123 17.41 9.96 7.78
CA SER A 123 17.97 9.10 8.84
C SER A 123 16.89 8.56 9.76
N LEU A 124 15.87 9.37 10.07
CA LEU A 124 14.71 8.94 10.85
C LEU A 124 13.97 7.81 10.13
N MET A 125 13.61 8.02 8.87
CA MET A 125 12.85 7.02 8.11
C MET A 125 13.66 5.73 7.91
N ALA A 126 14.96 5.84 7.58
CA ALA A 126 15.84 4.67 7.48
C ALA A 126 15.88 3.85 8.78
N SER A 127 15.96 4.52 9.94
CA SER A 127 15.92 3.87 11.26
C SER A 127 14.60 3.10 11.49
N LEU A 128 13.45 3.68 11.13
CA LEU A 128 12.15 3.02 11.25
C LEU A 128 12.01 1.82 10.31
N SER A 129 12.52 1.91 9.08
CA SER A 129 12.57 0.77 8.17
C SER A 129 13.46 -0.35 8.70
N HIS A 130 14.68 -0.04 9.14
CA HIS A 130 15.59 -1.05 9.70
C HIS A 130 15.00 -1.72 10.94
N PHE A 131 14.34 -0.94 11.81
CA PHE A 131 13.62 -1.48 12.97
C PHE A 131 12.51 -2.45 12.53
N THR A 132 11.67 -2.05 11.57
CA THR A 132 10.61 -2.90 11.00
C THR A 132 11.17 -4.20 10.42
N ARG A 133 12.23 -4.11 9.60
CA ARG A 133 12.85 -5.29 9.00
C ARG A 133 13.45 -6.23 10.04
N SER A 134 14.10 -5.66 11.07
CA SER A 134 14.72 -6.42 12.15
C SER A 134 13.69 -7.18 12.99
N ILE A 135 12.62 -6.49 13.43
CA ILE A 135 11.61 -7.13 14.27
C ILE A 135 10.82 -8.20 13.52
N TRP A 136 10.53 -7.99 12.23
CA TRP A 136 9.93 -9.04 11.38
C TRP A 136 10.85 -10.24 11.19
N ASN A 137 12.15 -10.01 10.98
CA ASN A 137 13.10 -11.10 10.83
C ASN A 137 13.21 -11.93 12.11
N GLN A 138 13.13 -11.28 13.27
CA GLN A 138 13.12 -11.94 14.57
C GLN A 138 11.83 -12.75 14.81
N SER A 139 10.67 -12.21 14.43
CA SER A 139 9.38 -12.86 14.70
C SER A 139 8.96 -13.90 13.65
N THR A 140 9.38 -13.75 12.40
CA THR A 140 8.91 -14.56 11.26
C THR A 140 10.03 -15.24 10.45
N GLY A 141 11.29 -14.89 10.69
CA GLY A 141 12.42 -15.34 9.87
C GLY A 141 12.48 -14.70 8.47
N LYS A 142 11.68 -13.66 8.22
CA LYS A 142 11.63 -12.93 6.94
C LYS A 142 11.76 -11.43 7.18
N SER A 143 12.33 -10.71 6.22
CA SER A 143 12.34 -9.24 6.28
C SER A 143 10.94 -8.68 6.10
N GLY A 144 10.52 -7.78 6.99
CA GLY A 144 9.25 -7.06 6.85
C GLY A 144 9.27 -6.13 5.65
N THR A 145 8.15 -6.02 4.95
CA THR A 145 7.98 -5.06 3.87
C THR A 145 7.73 -3.66 4.42
N VAL A 146 8.28 -2.66 3.76
CA VAL A 146 8.19 -1.26 4.17
C VAL A 146 7.70 -0.44 2.99
N VAL A 147 6.58 0.25 3.18
CA VAL A 147 6.04 1.23 2.22
C VAL A 147 6.02 2.61 2.88
N TYR A 148 6.48 3.64 2.18
CA TYR A 148 6.38 5.02 2.65
C TYR A 148 5.29 5.76 1.89
N ASN A 149 4.46 6.50 2.61
CA ASN A 149 3.49 7.43 2.05
C ASN A 149 3.77 8.87 2.49
N PRO A 150 4.57 9.61 1.70
CA PRO A 150 4.64 11.06 1.79
C PRO A 150 3.51 11.75 1.00
N GLY A 151 2.77 11.04 0.13
CA GLY A 151 1.75 11.58 -0.76
C GLY A 151 2.29 12.49 -1.89
N VAL A 152 3.60 12.71 -1.93
CA VAL A 152 4.29 13.64 -2.83
C VAL A 152 5.62 13.07 -3.30
N ALA A 153 6.18 13.64 -4.37
CA ALA A 153 7.50 13.27 -4.85
C ALA A 153 8.59 13.57 -3.80
N VAL A 154 9.54 12.66 -3.66
CA VAL A 154 10.67 12.73 -2.71
C VAL A 154 12.01 12.54 -3.40
N GLY A 155 13.10 12.98 -2.74
CA GLY A 155 14.46 12.79 -3.23
C GLY A 155 14.88 11.32 -3.29
N GLU A 156 15.87 11.00 -4.13
CA GLU A 156 16.32 9.61 -4.41
C GLU A 156 16.73 8.82 -3.16
N ARG A 157 17.18 9.51 -2.11
CA ARG A 157 17.64 8.88 -0.87
C ARG A 157 16.52 8.17 -0.10
N PHE A 158 15.27 8.59 -0.27
CA PHE A 158 14.12 7.90 0.35
C PHE A 158 13.90 6.48 -0.20
N TYR A 159 14.43 6.16 -1.39
CA TYR A 159 14.25 4.85 -2.04
C TYR A 159 15.23 3.76 -1.57
N ARG A 160 16.22 4.12 -0.75
CA ARG A 160 17.32 3.22 -0.35
C ARG A 160 16.85 2.08 0.54
N ASP A 161 16.03 2.41 1.54
CA ASP A 161 15.66 1.49 2.63
C ASP A 161 14.18 1.07 2.59
N VAL A 162 13.50 1.23 1.45
CA VAL A 162 12.05 1.02 1.33
C VAL A 162 11.72 0.12 0.13
N ASP A 163 10.61 -0.60 0.18
CA ASP A 163 10.14 -1.42 -0.95
C ASP A 163 9.37 -0.56 -1.96
N LEU A 164 8.45 0.29 -1.50
CA LEU A 164 7.63 1.17 -2.34
C LEU A 164 7.47 2.57 -1.71
N VAL A 165 7.24 3.59 -2.55
CA VAL A 165 6.98 4.97 -2.10
C VAL A 165 5.75 5.50 -2.81
N VAL A 166 4.74 5.96 -2.07
CA VAL A 166 3.58 6.67 -2.61
C VAL A 166 4.00 8.09 -2.93
N VAL A 167 4.33 8.33 -4.20
CA VAL A 167 4.84 9.61 -4.71
C VAL A 167 3.74 10.55 -5.17
N PHE A 168 2.50 10.07 -5.16
CA PHE A 168 1.32 10.82 -5.53
C PHE A 168 0.11 10.26 -4.76
N GLU A 169 -0.53 11.13 -4.00
CA GLU A 169 -1.83 10.86 -3.37
C GLU A 169 -2.73 12.10 -3.49
N GLN A 170 -3.43 12.21 -4.61
CA GLN A 170 -4.26 13.37 -4.94
C GLN A 170 -5.38 13.02 -5.92
N SER A 171 -6.23 14.00 -6.22
CA SER A 171 -7.34 13.83 -7.18
C SER A 171 -6.87 13.51 -8.60
N GLU A 172 -7.74 12.86 -9.40
CA GLU A 172 -7.51 12.67 -10.85
C GLU A 172 -7.21 13.99 -11.56
N HIS A 173 -7.88 15.09 -11.20
CA HIS A 173 -7.60 16.40 -11.76
C HIS A 173 -6.13 16.81 -11.56
N GLN A 174 -5.59 16.63 -10.35
CA GLN A 174 -4.18 16.92 -10.05
C GLN A 174 -3.23 15.97 -10.79
N TRP A 175 -3.64 14.71 -10.96
CA TRP A 175 -2.86 13.75 -11.74
C TRP A 175 -2.70 14.24 -13.18
N ARG A 176 -3.82 14.58 -13.83
CA ARG A 176 -3.89 15.02 -15.23
C ARG A 176 -3.19 16.35 -15.47
N HIS A 177 -3.40 17.34 -14.60
CA HIS A 177 -2.96 18.72 -14.87
C HIS A 177 -1.65 19.13 -14.21
N TRP A 178 -1.19 18.42 -13.18
CA TRP A 178 0.03 18.78 -12.46
C TRP A 178 1.08 17.70 -12.58
N TYR A 179 0.79 16.48 -12.10
CA TYR A 179 1.80 15.43 -11.98
C TYR A 179 2.37 15.00 -13.34
N LEU A 180 1.52 14.78 -14.34
CA LEU A 180 1.95 14.42 -15.70
C LEU A 180 2.74 15.53 -16.40
N HIS A 181 2.58 16.78 -15.99
CA HIS A 181 3.27 17.94 -16.56
C HIS A 181 4.55 18.34 -15.81
N GLN A 182 4.78 17.80 -14.62
CA GLN A 182 6.06 17.98 -13.95
C GLN A 182 7.14 17.12 -14.61
N ASN A 183 8.27 17.74 -14.97
CA ASN A 183 9.53 17.03 -15.22
C ASN A 183 10.09 16.50 -13.89
N ALA A 184 9.35 15.60 -13.24
CA ALA A 184 9.78 14.97 -12.01
C ALA A 184 11.01 14.09 -12.31
N PRO A 185 12.15 14.26 -11.60
CA PRO A 185 13.39 13.53 -11.86
C PRO A 185 13.33 12.03 -11.52
N VAL A 186 12.17 11.51 -11.12
CA VAL A 186 12.00 10.17 -10.53
C VAL A 186 10.88 9.38 -11.21
N ARG A 187 10.61 9.60 -12.50
CA ARG A 187 9.68 8.73 -13.22
C ARG A 187 10.31 7.34 -13.39
N GLY A 188 9.71 6.31 -12.78
CA GLY A 188 9.89 4.92 -13.22
C GLY A 188 10.96 4.12 -12.49
N ARG A 189 11.06 4.24 -11.16
CA ARG A 189 11.97 3.38 -10.37
C ARG A 189 11.42 1.98 -10.06
N GLY A 190 10.27 1.60 -10.62
CA GLY A 190 9.56 0.36 -10.27
C GLY A 190 9.13 0.27 -8.80
N LYS A 191 9.39 1.32 -8.00
CA LYS A 191 9.00 1.47 -6.59
C LYS A 191 7.92 2.53 -6.38
N ASP A 192 7.65 3.34 -7.40
CA ASP A 192 6.71 4.45 -7.30
C ASP A 192 5.28 3.92 -7.22
N VAL A 193 4.50 4.44 -6.27
CA VAL A 193 3.09 4.16 -6.10
C VAL A 193 2.31 5.45 -6.32
N ALA A 194 1.19 5.35 -7.02
CA ALA A 194 0.27 6.46 -7.19
C ALA A 194 -1.13 6.05 -6.72
N ILE A 195 -1.65 6.82 -5.77
CA ILE A 195 -3.01 6.69 -5.26
C ILE A 195 -3.81 7.87 -5.83
N VAL A 196 -4.82 7.58 -6.64
CA VAL A 196 -5.63 8.62 -7.30
C VAL A 196 -7.06 8.54 -6.80
N HIS A 197 -7.55 9.63 -6.22
CA HIS A 197 -8.92 9.72 -5.72
C HIS A 197 -9.77 10.68 -6.58
N SER A 198 -11.05 10.85 -6.23
CA SER A 198 -11.98 11.69 -7.01
C SER A 198 -12.03 11.36 -8.51
N CYS A 199 -11.89 10.09 -8.88
CA CYS A 199 -11.91 9.67 -10.28
C CYS A 199 -13.28 9.93 -10.92
N SER A 200 -13.26 10.45 -12.14
CA SER A 200 -14.42 10.92 -12.90
C SER A 200 -15.29 9.83 -13.55
N GLY A 201 -15.03 8.55 -13.25
CA GLY A 201 -15.81 7.39 -13.69
C GLY A 201 -15.09 6.45 -14.68
N ASP A 202 -13.99 6.87 -15.31
CA ASP A 202 -13.14 6.01 -16.15
C ASP A 202 -11.83 5.59 -15.44
N ALA A 203 -11.98 4.98 -14.27
CA ALA A 203 -10.85 4.46 -13.51
C ALA A 203 -10.06 3.40 -14.31
N LYS A 204 -10.72 2.70 -15.24
CA LYS A 204 -10.12 1.66 -16.06
C LYS A 204 -9.07 2.22 -17.03
N SER A 205 -9.41 3.23 -17.83
CA SER A 205 -8.45 3.83 -18.78
C SER A 205 -7.30 4.48 -18.04
N LEU A 206 -7.58 5.20 -16.95
CA LEU A 206 -6.54 5.80 -16.13
C LEU A 206 -5.59 4.74 -15.53
N ALA A 207 -6.12 3.63 -15.00
CA ALA A 207 -5.29 2.53 -14.52
C ALA A 207 -4.44 1.91 -15.64
N GLN A 208 -4.97 1.75 -16.85
CA GLN A 208 -4.20 1.24 -18.00
C GLN A 208 -3.05 2.18 -18.39
N GLU A 209 -3.27 3.49 -18.33
CA GLU A 209 -2.20 4.48 -18.55
C GLU A 209 -1.12 4.38 -17.46
N MET A 210 -1.52 4.30 -16.19
CA MET A 210 -0.61 4.15 -15.06
C MET A 210 0.22 2.86 -15.12
N VAL A 211 -0.36 1.76 -15.58
CA VAL A 211 0.37 0.50 -15.84
C VAL A 211 1.47 0.69 -16.89
N LYS A 212 1.20 1.47 -17.96
CA LYS A 212 2.20 1.77 -19.01
C LYS A 212 3.35 2.63 -18.48
N MET A 213 3.17 3.35 -17.37
CA MET A 213 4.20 4.16 -16.73
C MET A 213 5.20 3.34 -15.89
N SER A 214 5.05 2.01 -15.81
CA SER A 214 5.92 1.12 -15.04
C SER A 214 6.00 1.48 -13.55
N LEU A 215 4.87 1.88 -12.97
CA LEU A 215 4.75 2.08 -11.52
C LEU A 215 4.95 0.76 -10.77
N GLY A 216 5.44 0.86 -9.53
CA GLY A 216 5.50 -0.26 -8.59
C GLY A 216 4.14 -0.60 -7.99
N GLY A 217 3.23 0.37 -7.89
CA GLY A 217 1.87 0.14 -7.41
C GLY A 217 0.89 1.24 -7.80
N LEU A 218 -0.40 0.95 -7.68
CA LEU A 218 -1.47 1.93 -7.90
C LEU A 218 -2.71 1.61 -7.08
N TYR A 219 -3.53 2.65 -6.85
CA TYR A 219 -4.90 2.51 -6.40
C TYR A 219 -5.75 3.68 -6.90
N LEU A 220 -7.00 3.39 -7.26
CA LEU A 220 -7.93 4.36 -7.80
C LEU A 220 -9.27 4.25 -7.09
N THR A 221 -9.89 5.39 -6.79
CA THR A 221 -11.24 5.44 -6.22
C THR A 221 -11.99 6.70 -6.64
N GLU A 222 -13.30 6.59 -6.77
CA GLU A 222 -14.20 7.72 -7.01
C GLU A 222 -14.42 8.58 -5.75
N GLN A 223 -14.03 8.08 -4.57
CA GLN A 223 -14.16 8.81 -3.31
C GLN A 223 -13.40 10.13 -3.34
N SER A 224 -14.07 11.21 -2.91
CA SER A 224 -13.44 12.52 -2.79
C SER A 224 -12.54 12.61 -1.56
N GLY A 225 -11.43 13.33 -1.68
CA GLY A 225 -10.59 13.71 -0.54
C GLY A 225 -9.90 12.55 0.19
N GLY A 226 -9.67 11.41 -0.48
CA GLY A 226 -8.99 10.26 0.14
C GLY A 226 -9.83 9.50 1.17
N GLY A 227 -11.15 9.49 1.03
CA GLY A 227 -12.05 8.95 2.06
C GLY A 227 -11.97 7.45 2.36
N TYR A 228 -11.31 6.63 1.51
CA TYR A 228 -11.03 5.17 1.61
C TYR A 228 -11.97 4.26 2.44
N THR A 229 -13.25 4.59 2.57
CA THR A 229 -14.23 3.98 3.51
C THR A 229 -15.35 3.25 2.79
N GLN A 230 -15.29 3.20 1.47
CA GLN A 230 -16.14 2.37 0.61
C GLN A 230 -15.33 1.78 -0.55
N TRP A 231 -15.84 0.71 -1.13
CA TRP A 231 -15.25 0.11 -2.33
C TRP A 231 -15.41 1.04 -3.53
N PRO A 232 -14.41 1.14 -4.42
CA PRO A 232 -14.60 1.78 -5.72
C PRO A 232 -15.76 1.12 -6.46
N GLN A 233 -16.61 1.92 -7.12
CA GLN A 233 -17.74 1.37 -7.88
C GLN A 233 -17.26 0.39 -8.96
N ASN A 234 -16.10 0.69 -9.54
CA ASN A 234 -15.46 -0.09 -10.59
C ASN A 234 -14.33 -1.00 -10.05
N TRP A 235 -14.44 -1.49 -8.79
CA TRP A 235 -13.41 -2.30 -8.14
C TRP A 235 -12.91 -3.47 -9.00
N PHE A 236 -13.82 -4.25 -9.58
CA PHE A 236 -13.44 -5.41 -10.40
C PHE A 236 -12.87 -5.03 -11.76
N ASP A 237 -13.24 -3.88 -12.33
CA ASP A 237 -12.59 -3.36 -13.54
C ASP A 237 -11.13 -2.96 -13.25
N LEU A 238 -10.88 -2.31 -12.11
CA LEU A 238 -9.52 -1.97 -11.66
C LEU A 238 -8.66 -3.24 -11.48
N VAL A 239 -9.20 -4.27 -10.84
CA VAL A 239 -8.54 -5.58 -10.72
C VAL A 239 -8.30 -6.20 -12.10
N GLY A 240 -9.28 -6.11 -13.00
CA GLY A 240 -9.22 -6.63 -14.37
C GLY A 240 -8.10 -6.01 -15.21
N VAL A 241 -7.78 -4.72 -15.01
CA VAL A 241 -6.65 -4.05 -15.68
C VAL A 241 -5.31 -4.71 -15.33
N LEU A 242 -5.17 -5.19 -14.09
CA LEU A 242 -3.96 -5.84 -13.60
C LEU A 242 -3.93 -7.35 -13.86
N HIS A 243 -5.07 -7.95 -14.23
CA HIS A 243 -5.19 -9.39 -14.49
C HIS A 243 -4.51 -9.79 -15.82
N VAL A 244 -3.88 -10.96 -15.84
CA VAL A 244 -3.41 -11.61 -17.08
C VAL A 244 -4.43 -12.68 -17.44
N SER A 245 -5.11 -12.55 -18.57
CA SER A 245 -5.76 -13.71 -19.18
C SER A 245 -4.66 -14.68 -19.61
N THR A 246 -4.58 -15.84 -18.98
CA THR A 246 -3.80 -16.97 -19.51
C THR A 246 -4.55 -17.49 -20.72
N THR A 247 -4.39 -16.83 -21.87
CA THR A 247 -4.67 -17.48 -23.15
C THR A 247 -3.70 -18.65 -23.27
N THR A 248 -4.27 -19.85 -23.15
CA THR A 248 -3.63 -21.13 -23.47
C THR A 248 -3.48 -21.26 -24.98
#